data_AF-A0A1X0IKV4-F1
#
_entry.id   AF-A0A1X0IKV4-F1
#
_cell.length_a   1.000
_cell.length_b   1.000
_cell.length_c   1.000
_cell.angle_alpha   90.00
_cell.angle_beta   90.00
_cell.angle_gamma   90.00
#
_symmetry.space_group_name_H-M   'P 1'
#
loop_
_entity.id
_entity.type
_entity.pdbx_description
1 polymer ?
#
loop_
_entity_poly.entity_id
_entity_poly.type
_entity_poly.pdbx_seq_one_letter_code
_entity_poly.pdbx_strand_id
1 'polypeptide(L)'
;MHALIDSQSIVVSEGESTIVVAVSDLAYEPVRRYLVDEHGKDFTAVRQLTADARDAVKSAVADAFSVVDGDSDDTDRGPGEPSYRIVHGDPVEETVFTTVLRLTRENADLAPLGKFLSRLDRNPSEASRSQLFGWLKAGGFTITTDGLIVGYKSVRADGLSAHSGRESVTVQRQDGSTEIVTGNIPYPVGATVWMDRNLVDSDRHSACSVGLHVGTFSYAEKFSEQMLVVLVDPADVVSVPVDHNAQKMRVCRLHVAALHDGEQITGTVIEHIRTIPDFEAVEEYGKRPENKPRPTFSVTMSFEEHDDDDDDDDDDDDDQQDDQHRDEQVEGDEDEIAVPLGETPCVSGRWPR
;
A
#
# COMPACT_ATOMS: atom_id res chain seq x y z
N MET A 1 38.27 -9.35 -30.49
CA MET A 1 37.64 -9.23 -29.17
C MET A 1 38.40 -10.11 -28.19
N HIS A 2 38.61 -9.66 -26.95
CA HIS A 2 39.03 -10.46 -25.81
C HIS A 2 38.01 -10.30 -24.68
N ALA A 3 37.79 -11.33 -23.88
CA ALA A 3 36.91 -11.29 -22.71
C ALA A 3 37.64 -11.84 -21.47
N LEU A 4 37.44 -11.17 -20.34
CA LEU A 4 37.79 -11.60 -19.00
C LEU A 4 36.48 -11.72 -18.21
N ILE A 5 36.32 -12.81 -17.46
CA ILE A 5 35.15 -13.07 -16.63
C ILE A 5 35.66 -13.43 -15.24
N ASP A 6 35.20 -12.71 -14.23
CA ASP A 6 35.48 -12.98 -12.83
C ASP A 6 34.17 -13.13 -12.02
N SER A 7 34.28 -13.25 -10.70
CA SER A 7 33.13 -13.44 -9.81
C SER A 7 32.27 -12.19 -9.58
N GLN A 8 32.61 -11.05 -10.18
CA GLN A 8 31.96 -9.75 -9.99
C GLN A 8 31.65 -9.03 -11.32
N SER A 9 32.31 -9.39 -12.43
CA SER A 9 32.18 -8.69 -13.70
C SER A 9 32.55 -9.53 -14.93
N ILE A 10 32.10 -9.06 -16.09
CA ILE A 10 32.60 -9.41 -17.41
C ILE A 10 33.23 -8.15 -18.02
N VAL A 11 34.50 -8.24 -18.41
CA VAL A 11 35.23 -7.18 -19.13
C VAL A 11 35.51 -7.66 -20.54
N VAL A 12 34.99 -6.95 -21.55
CA VAL A 12 35.19 -7.28 -22.96
C VAL A 12 35.87 -6.13 -23.66
N SER A 13 36.97 -6.39 -24.37
CA SER A 13 37.77 -5.37 -25.05
C SER A 13 38.01 -5.70 -26.53
N GLU A 14 38.02 -4.66 -27.36
CA GLU A 14 38.42 -4.72 -28.76
C GLU A 14 39.07 -3.41 -29.21
N GLY A 15 40.36 -3.48 -29.57
CA GLY A 15 41.17 -2.28 -29.79
C GLY A 15 41.21 -1.42 -28.53
N GLU A 16 40.87 -0.14 -28.67
CA GLU A 16 40.77 0.82 -27.57
C GLU A 16 39.40 0.78 -26.87
N SER A 17 38.40 0.10 -27.43
CA SER A 17 37.07 0.00 -26.82
C SER A 17 37.02 -1.09 -25.76
N THR A 18 36.41 -0.79 -24.61
CA THR A 18 36.13 -1.76 -23.54
C THR A 18 34.72 -1.58 -23.01
N ILE A 19 34.04 -2.69 -22.75
CA ILE A 19 32.74 -2.78 -22.07
C ILE A 19 32.99 -3.51 -20.75
N VAL A 20 32.43 -3.00 -19.66
CA VAL A 20 32.42 -3.64 -18.34
C VAL A 20 30.97 -3.87 -17.95
N VAL A 21 30.61 -5.11 -17.67
CA VAL A 21 29.27 -5.53 -17.23
C VAL A 21 29.40 -6.13 -15.84
N ALA A 22 28.90 -5.46 -14.82
CA ALA A 22 28.93 -5.96 -13.45
C ALA A 22 27.94 -7.12 -13.27
N VAL A 23 28.17 -8.00 -12.28
CA VAL A 23 27.22 -9.10 -11.93
C VAL A 23 25.86 -8.59 -11.43
N SER A 24 25.78 -7.31 -11.06
CA SER A 24 24.55 -6.60 -10.71
C SER A 24 23.83 -5.95 -11.90
N ASP A 25 24.42 -5.97 -13.09
CA ASP A 25 23.90 -5.38 -14.34
C ASP A 25 22.99 -6.36 -15.08
N LEU A 26 21.92 -5.83 -15.67
CA LEU A 26 20.92 -6.55 -16.46
C LEU A 26 21.53 -7.27 -17.68
N ALA A 27 22.58 -6.71 -18.26
CA ALA A 27 23.26 -7.30 -19.41
C ALA A 27 24.16 -8.49 -19.03
N TYR A 28 24.41 -8.75 -17.75
CA TYR A 28 25.38 -9.76 -17.31
C TYR A 28 25.08 -11.15 -17.86
N GLU A 29 23.89 -11.70 -17.58
CA GLU A 29 23.57 -13.07 -18.00
C GLU A 29 23.39 -13.23 -19.52
N PRO A 30 22.75 -12.28 -20.26
CA PRO A 30 22.77 -12.28 -21.72
C PRO A 30 24.19 -12.27 -22.32
N VAL A 31 25.08 -11.42 -21.81
CA VAL A 31 26.48 -11.33 -22.27
C VAL A 31 27.28 -12.57 -21.85
N ARG A 32 27.08 -13.10 -20.64
CA ARG A 32 27.67 -14.35 -20.15
C ARG A 32 27.31 -15.51 -21.07
N ARG A 33 26.02 -15.69 -21.36
CA ARG A 33 25.50 -16.73 -22.24
C ARG A 33 26.08 -16.63 -23.65
N TYR A 34 26.07 -15.42 -24.23
CA TYR A 34 26.66 -15.18 -25.54
C TYR A 34 28.15 -15.58 -25.58
N LEU A 35 28.95 -15.20 -24.59
CA LEU A 35 30.39 -15.45 -24.57
C LEU A 35 30.78 -16.89 -24.21
N VAL A 36 30.09 -17.49 -23.23
CA VAL A 36 30.46 -18.76 -22.60
C VAL A 36 29.71 -19.94 -23.21
N ASP A 37 28.39 -19.81 -23.33
CA ASP A 37 27.52 -20.93 -23.71
C ASP A 37 27.40 -20.99 -25.25
N GLU A 38 27.17 -19.84 -25.90
CA GLU A 38 27.08 -19.71 -27.37
C GLU A 38 28.46 -19.52 -28.06
N HIS A 39 29.53 -19.35 -27.29
CA HIS A 39 30.93 -19.20 -27.76
C HIS A 39 31.13 -18.00 -28.72
N GLY A 40 30.33 -16.95 -28.55
CA GLY A 40 30.27 -15.72 -29.33
C GLY A 40 31.56 -14.88 -29.31
N LYS A 41 31.82 -14.18 -30.41
CA LYS A 41 33.11 -13.51 -30.68
C LYS A 41 33.01 -12.11 -31.28
N ASP A 42 31.79 -11.61 -31.49
CA ASP A 42 31.54 -10.27 -31.99
C ASP A 42 31.34 -9.28 -30.83
N PHE A 43 32.19 -8.25 -30.79
CA PHE A 43 32.11 -7.18 -29.81
C PHE A 43 30.88 -6.27 -30.04
N THR A 44 30.36 -6.23 -31.27
CA THR A 44 29.13 -5.52 -31.64
C THR A 44 27.92 -6.19 -30.98
N ALA A 45 27.83 -7.52 -31.03
CA ALA A 45 26.79 -8.28 -30.33
C ALA A 45 26.80 -8.04 -28.81
N VAL A 46 27.97 -8.09 -28.15
CA VAL A 46 28.09 -7.73 -26.71
C VAL A 46 27.60 -6.32 -26.42
N ARG A 47 27.94 -5.35 -27.28
CA ARG A 47 27.48 -3.97 -27.17
C ARG A 47 25.96 -3.86 -27.34
N GLN A 48 25.38 -4.61 -28.28
CA GLN A 48 23.95 -4.61 -28.54
C GLN A 48 23.18 -5.18 -27.34
N LEU A 49 23.58 -6.35 -26.82
CA LEU A 49 22.99 -6.93 -25.60
C LEU A 49 23.02 -5.96 -24.40
N THR A 50 24.09 -5.15 -24.29
CA THR A 50 24.22 -4.12 -23.24
C THR A 50 23.36 -2.87 -23.52
N ALA A 51 23.01 -2.59 -24.78
CA ALA A 51 22.06 -1.56 -25.14
C ALA A 51 20.61 -2.03 -24.92
N ASP A 52 20.26 -3.21 -25.42
CA ASP A 52 18.94 -3.83 -25.33
C ASP A 52 18.47 -3.94 -23.87
N ALA A 53 19.34 -4.42 -22.97
CA ALA A 53 19.06 -4.52 -21.55
C ALA A 53 18.77 -3.15 -20.88
N ARG A 54 19.45 -2.09 -21.32
CA ARG A 54 19.22 -0.71 -20.84
C ARG A 54 17.97 -0.08 -21.43
N ASP A 55 17.62 -0.43 -22.67
CA ASP A 55 16.46 0.12 -23.36
C ASP A 55 15.15 -0.58 -22.94
N ALA A 56 15.21 -1.87 -22.56
CA ALA A 56 14.11 -2.57 -21.91
C ALA A 56 13.66 -1.91 -20.59
N VAL A 57 14.60 -1.44 -19.76
CA VAL A 57 14.29 -0.68 -18.53
C VAL A 57 13.56 0.61 -18.86
N LYS A 58 14.07 1.37 -19.84
CA LYS A 58 13.46 2.65 -20.24
C LYS A 58 12.04 2.45 -20.77
N SER A 59 11.81 1.39 -21.53
CA SER A 59 10.45 1.00 -21.94
C SER A 59 9.59 0.76 -20.71
N ALA A 60 9.96 -0.17 -19.83
CA ALA A 60 9.16 -0.51 -18.65
C ALA A 60 8.83 0.70 -17.75
N VAL A 61 9.76 1.64 -17.61
CA VAL A 61 9.56 2.91 -16.88
C VAL A 61 8.62 3.86 -17.65
N ALA A 62 8.79 4.01 -18.97
CA ALA A 62 7.93 4.86 -19.80
C ALA A 62 6.51 4.29 -19.92
N ASP A 63 6.37 2.98 -20.08
CA ASP A 63 5.12 2.23 -20.10
C ASP A 63 4.38 2.42 -18.75
N ALA A 64 5.11 2.35 -17.63
CA ALA A 64 4.55 2.62 -16.31
C ALA A 64 4.15 4.08 -16.09
N PHE A 65 4.91 5.05 -16.61
CA PHE A 65 4.49 6.46 -16.60
C PHE A 65 3.22 6.67 -17.41
N SER A 66 3.14 6.11 -18.63
CA SER A 66 1.96 6.21 -19.49
C SER A 66 0.71 5.62 -18.81
N VAL A 67 0.84 4.47 -18.16
CA VAL A 67 -0.26 3.84 -17.40
C VAL A 67 -0.62 4.61 -16.14
N VAL A 68 0.35 5.19 -15.41
CA VAL A 68 0.03 5.98 -14.20
C VAL A 68 -0.65 7.28 -14.57
N ASP A 69 0.01 8.11 -15.39
CA ASP A 69 -0.46 9.44 -15.77
C ASP A 69 -1.77 9.37 -16.57
N GLY A 70 -1.95 8.28 -17.34
CA GLY A 70 -3.08 8.08 -18.25
C GLY A 70 -2.90 8.79 -19.59
N ASP A 71 -3.86 8.60 -20.50
CA ASP A 71 -3.90 9.38 -21.74
C ASP A 71 -4.33 10.83 -21.42
N SER A 72 -3.61 11.81 -21.94
CA SER A 72 -3.77 13.22 -21.52
C SER A 72 -5.17 13.76 -21.83
N ASP A 73 -5.79 13.25 -22.89
CA ASP A 73 -7.06 13.73 -23.44
C ASP A 73 -8.29 13.25 -22.62
N ASP A 74 -8.11 12.28 -21.72
CA ASP A 74 -9.16 11.75 -20.82
C ASP A 74 -8.93 12.14 -19.33
N THR A 75 -7.96 13.04 -19.07
CA THR A 75 -7.75 13.65 -17.75
C THR A 75 -8.38 15.04 -17.69
N ASP A 76 -9.02 15.38 -16.56
CA ASP A 76 -9.64 16.70 -16.30
C ASP A 76 -8.58 17.79 -15.98
N ARG A 77 -7.45 17.73 -16.68
CA ARG A 77 -6.19 18.42 -16.42
C ARG A 77 -6.00 19.61 -17.36
N GLY A 78 -5.57 20.74 -16.82
CA GLY A 78 -5.25 21.92 -17.61
C GLY A 78 -4.02 21.70 -18.52
N PRO A 79 -4.01 22.23 -19.77
CA PRO A 79 -2.87 22.06 -20.68
C PRO A 79 -1.53 22.53 -20.08
N GLY A 80 -0.63 21.59 -19.83
CA GLY A 80 0.69 21.85 -19.24
C GLY A 80 0.76 21.75 -17.72
N GLU A 81 -0.31 21.34 -17.03
CA GLU A 81 -0.25 20.96 -15.62
C GLU A 81 0.56 19.68 -15.41
N PRO A 82 1.29 19.54 -14.28
CA PRO A 82 2.04 18.33 -13.95
C PRO A 82 1.13 17.14 -13.65
N SER A 83 1.62 15.92 -13.91
CA SER A 83 0.88 14.69 -13.59
C SER A 83 0.83 14.39 -12.09
N TYR A 84 -0.12 13.57 -11.65
CA TYR A 84 -0.40 13.35 -10.23
C TYR A 84 0.84 12.83 -9.47
N ARG A 85 1.60 11.89 -10.06
CA ARG A 85 2.86 11.39 -9.48
C ARG A 85 3.91 12.48 -9.28
N ILE A 86 3.93 13.51 -10.13
CA ILE A 86 4.85 14.65 -10.01
C ILE A 86 4.38 15.60 -8.90
N VAL A 87 3.08 15.88 -8.81
CA VAL A 87 2.49 16.72 -7.76
C VAL A 87 2.67 16.10 -6.36
N HIS A 88 2.54 14.78 -6.25
CA HIS A 88 2.55 14.07 -4.97
C HIS A 88 3.87 13.33 -4.64
N GLY A 89 4.83 13.27 -5.57
CA GLY A 89 6.13 12.62 -5.35
C GLY A 89 6.08 11.09 -5.19
N ASP A 90 5.01 10.45 -5.70
CA ASP A 90 4.81 9.01 -5.58
C ASP A 90 5.91 8.24 -6.38
N PRO A 91 6.51 7.17 -5.83
CA PRO A 91 7.83 6.66 -6.27
C PRO A 91 7.77 5.71 -7.48
N VAL A 92 7.05 6.07 -8.55
CA VAL A 92 6.77 5.20 -9.70
C VAL A 92 8.05 4.69 -10.37
N GLU A 93 8.94 5.59 -10.80
CA GLU A 93 10.19 5.26 -11.53
C GLU A 93 11.07 4.30 -10.75
N GLU A 94 11.35 4.67 -9.50
CA GLU A 94 12.19 3.94 -8.55
C GLU A 94 11.65 2.52 -8.30
N THR A 95 10.34 2.40 -8.08
CA THR A 95 9.68 1.13 -7.74
C THR A 95 9.63 0.18 -8.94
N VAL A 96 9.45 0.71 -10.15
CA VAL A 96 9.53 -0.06 -11.41
C VAL A 96 10.97 -0.47 -11.69
N PHE A 97 11.93 0.46 -11.59
CA PHE A 97 13.35 0.22 -11.85
C PHE A 97 13.92 -0.92 -10.99
N THR A 98 13.74 -0.85 -9.67
CA THR A 98 14.26 -1.89 -8.74
C THR A 98 13.56 -3.24 -8.96
N THR A 99 12.31 -3.24 -9.42
CA THR A 99 11.57 -4.46 -9.75
C THR A 99 12.04 -5.10 -11.06
N VAL A 100 12.38 -4.29 -12.09
CA VAL A 100 13.03 -4.80 -13.31
C VAL A 100 14.42 -5.35 -13.01
N LEU A 101 15.24 -4.62 -12.22
CA LEU A 101 16.53 -5.12 -11.73
C LEU A 101 16.40 -6.48 -11.04
N ARG A 102 15.40 -6.64 -10.16
CA ARG A 102 15.13 -7.88 -9.44
C ARG A 102 14.72 -9.02 -10.37
N LEU A 103 13.71 -8.81 -11.22
CA LEU A 103 13.23 -9.82 -12.18
C LEU A 103 14.37 -10.36 -13.04
N THR A 104 15.20 -9.49 -13.63
CA THR A 104 16.30 -9.93 -14.49
C THR A 104 17.45 -10.60 -13.71
N ARG A 105 17.76 -10.19 -12.47
CA ARG A 105 18.74 -10.90 -11.62
C ARG A 105 18.35 -12.36 -11.35
N GLU A 106 17.06 -12.64 -11.23
CA GLU A 106 16.51 -13.99 -11.08
C GLU A 106 16.30 -14.72 -12.42
N ASN A 107 16.66 -14.11 -13.57
CA ASN A 107 16.32 -14.57 -14.91
C ASN A 107 14.80 -14.79 -15.13
N ALA A 108 13.96 -14.04 -14.40
CA ALA A 108 12.52 -14.05 -14.57
C ALA A 108 12.08 -13.19 -15.76
N ASP A 109 10.96 -13.58 -16.37
CA ASP A 109 10.30 -12.84 -17.44
C ASP A 109 9.75 -11.49 -16.93
N LEU A 110 9.73 -10.46 -17.78
CA LEU A 110 9.08 -9.17 -17.52
C LEU A 110 7.58 -9.18 -17.86
N ALA A 111 7.07 -10.22 -18.53
CA ALA A 111 5.64 -10.37 -18.84
C ALA A 111 4.69 -10.25 -17.62
N PRO A 112 5.02 -10.69 -16.39
CA PRO A 112 4.20 -10.42 -15.21
C PRO A 112 4.06 -8.92 -14.91
N LEU A 113 5.14 -8.13 -15.04
CA LEU A 113 5.11 -6.68 -14.88
C LEU A 113 4.28 -6.01 -15.99
N GLY A 114 4.42 -6.45 -17.24
CA GLY A 114 3.56 -6.00 -18.34
C GLY A 114 2.07 -6.29 -18.08
N LYS A 115 1.74 -7.51 -17.62
CA LYS A 115 0.38 -7.89 -17.22
C LYS A 115 -0.13 -7.11 -16.00
N PHE A 116 0.73 -6.69 -15.09
CA PHE A 116 0.37 -5.80 -13.98
C PHE A 116 0.04 -4.39 -14.51
N LEU A 117 0.86 -3.84 -15.41
CA LEU A 117 0.60 -2.52 -16.01
C LEU A 117 -0.70 -2.52 -16.84
N SER A 118 -0.93 -3.51 -17.71
CA SER A 118 -2.21 -3.66 -18.43
C SER A 118 -3.40 -3.92 -17.50
N ARG A 119 -3.17 -4.35 -16.25
CA ARG A 119 -4.22 -4.45 -15.24
C ARG A 119 -4.47 -3.11 -14.54
N LEU A 120 -3.41 -2.37 -14.22
CA LEU A 120 -3.42 -1.06 -13.58
C LEU A 120 -4.07 0.02 -14.47
N ASP A 121 -3.88 -0.08 -15.78
CA ASP A 121 -4.47 0.80 -16.81
C ASP A 121 -6.01 0.86 -16.73
N ARG A 122 -6.65 -0.26 -16.37
CA ARG A 122 -8.10 -0.34 -16.14
C ARG A 122 -8.56 0.28 -14.80
N ASN A 123 -7.66 0.82 -13.98
CA ASN A 123 -8.03 1.58 -12.79
C ASN A 123 -8.48 3.00 -13.22
N PRO A 124 -9.74 3.41 -12.98
CA PRO A 124 -10.30 4.66 -13.49
C PRO A 124 -9.77 5.93 -12.77
N SER A 125 -8.78 5.83 -11.89
CA SER A 125 -8.27 6.96 -11.11
C SER A 125 -6.75 7.09 -11.23
N GLU A 126 -6.28 8.14 -11.90
CA GLU A 126 -4.85 8.53 -11.95
C GLU A 126 -4.24 8.60 -10.54
N ALA A 127 -4.98 9.22 -9.61
CA ALA A 127 -4.61 9.32 -8.21
C ALA A 127 -4.37 7.93 -7.60
N SER A 128 -5.28 6.97 -7.81
CA SER A 128 -5.14 5.59 -7.34
C SER A 128 -3.95 4.87 -7.99
N ARG A 129 -3.77 5.03 -9.31
CA ARG A 129 -2.66 4.42 -10.06
C ARG A 129 -1.30 4.89 -9.56
N SER A 130 -1.17 6.19 -9.28
CA SER A 130 0.04 6.80 -8.71
C SER A 130 0.28 6.38 -7.27
N GLN A 131 -0.74 6.54 -6.41
CA GLN A 131 -0.70 6.21 -4.99
C GLN A 131 -0.24 4.77 -4.72
N LEU A 132 -0.65 3.82 -5.58
CA LEU A 132 -0.30 2.41 -5.45
C LEU A 132 1.21 2.16 -5.39
N PHE A 133 2.04 2.94 -6.09
CA PHE A 133 3.50 2.74 -6.05
C PHE A 133 4.11 3.05 -4.68
N GLY A 134 3.47 3.89 -3.86
CA GLY A 134 3.83 4.04 -2.44
C GLY A 134 3.63 2.75 -1.66
N TRP A 135 2.48 2.09 -1.81
CA TRP A 135 2.19 0.81 -1.15
C TRP A 135 3.09 -0.32 -1.66
N LEU A 136 3.31 -0.40 -2.98
CA LEU A 136 4.20 -1.41 -3.57
C LEU A 136 5.65 -1.25 -3.07
N LYS A 137 6.12 -0.01 -2.89
CA LYS A 137 7.42 0.25 -2.29
C LYS A 137 7.46 -0.09 -0.79
N ALA A 138 6.40 0.21 -0.05
CA ALA A 138 6.29 -0.06 1.39
C ALA A 138 6.03 -1.53 1.77
N GLY A 139 5.51 -2.33 0.83
CA GLY A 139 5.28 -3.77 1.00
C GLY A 139 6.31 -4.69 0.34
N GLY A 140 7.10 -4.14 -0.59
CA GLY A 140 7.95 -4.89 -1.50
C GLY A 140 7.15 -5.36 -2.72
N PHE A 141 7.42 -4.77 -3.90
CA PHE A 141 6.59 -4.90 -5.09
C PHE A 141 6.49 -6.36 -5.55
N THR A 142 5.30 -6.91 -5.32
CA THR A 142 4.98 -8.33 -5.36
C THR A 142 3.78 -8.56 -6.27
N ILE A 143 3.94 -9.46 -7.25
CA ILE A 143 2.88 -9.80 -8.21
C ILE A 143 2.86 -11.29 -8.58
N THR A 144 1.70 -11.78 -9.04
CA THR A 144 1.57 -13.10 -9.65
C THR A 144 2.11 -13.13 -11.08
N THR A 145 2.29 -14.33 -11.66
CA THR A 145 2.42 -14.52 -13.13
C THR A 145 1.31 -13.86 -13.94
N ASP A 146 0.17 -13.51 -13.31
CA ASP A 146 -0.94 -12.79 -13.90
C ASP A 146 -1.05 -11.33 -13.42
N GLY A 147 -0.01 -10.74 -12.85
CA GLY A 147 0.02 -9.31 -12.52
C GLY A 147 -1.01 -8.88 -11.46
N LEU A 148 -1.55 -9.82 -10.67
CA LEU A 148 -2.31 -9.51 -9.46
C LEU A 148 -1.32 -9.21 -8.34
N ILE A 149 -1.61 -8.19 -7.54
CA ILE A 149 -0.83 -7.83 -6.34
C ILE A 149 -1.11 -8.88 -5.26
N VAL A 150 -0.09 -9.30 -4.52
CA VAL A 150 -0.29 -10.05 -3.27
C VAL A 150 -0.19 -9.09 -2.10
N GLY A 151 -1.20 -9.12 -1.22
CA GLY A 151 -1.20 -8.38 0.04
C GLY A 151 -1.69 -9.25 1.19
N TYR A 152 -1.80 -8.66 2.36
CA TYR A 152 -2.12 -9.36 3.60
C TYR A 152 -3.39 -8.80 4.24
N LYS A 153 -4.26 -9.68 4.72
CA LYS A 153 -5.54 -9.33 5.33
C LYS A 153 -5.63 -9.92 6.74
N SER A 154 -5.70 -9.06 7.74
CA SER A 154 -5.86 -9.51 9.13
C SER A 154 -7.32 -9.65 9.51
N VAL A 155 -7.60 -10.70 10.27
CA VAL A 155 -8.92 -11.09 10.77
C VAL A 155 -8.81 -11.58 12.22
N ARG A 156 -9.94 -11.62 12.92
CA ARG A 156 -10.08 -12.18 14.26
C ARG A 156 -9.97 -13.70 14.21
N ALA A 157 -9.83 -14.36 15.36
CA ALA A 157 -9.71 -15.82 15.44
C ALA A 157 -10.95 -16.60 14.91
N ASP A 158 -12.08 -15.91 14.73
CA ASP A 158 -13.30 -16.43 14.09
C ASP A 158 -13.35 -16.23 12.56
N GLY A 159 -12.30 -15.67 11.95
CA GLY A 159 -12.19 -15.44 10.51
C GLY A 159 -12.92 -14.20 9.99
N LEU A 160 -13.47 -13.36 10.88
CA LEU A 160 -14.15 -12.12 10.54
C LEU A 160 -13.25 -10.88 10.68
N SER A 161 -13.58 -9.78 10.01
CA SER A 161 -12.83 -8.51 10.12
C SER A 161 -12.74 -8.01 11.57
N ALA A 162 -11.57 -7.45 11.92
CA ALA A 162 -11.31 -6.84 13.23
C ALA A 162 -12.30 -5.72 13.60
N HIS A 163 -12.80 -4.99 12.59
CA HIS A 163 -13.80 -3.94 12.75
C HIS A 163 -15.07 -4.25 11.94
N SER A 164 -16.19 -3.69 12.41
CA SER A 164 -17.48 -3.75 11.73
C SER A 164 -17.65 -2.60 10.74
N GLY A 165 -18.07 -2.90 9.51
CA GLY A 165 -18.45 -1.92 8.50
C GLY A 165 -19.95 -1.62 8.51
N ARG A 166 -20.35 -0.43 8.05
CA ARG A 166 -21.76 -0.05 7.84
C ARG A 166 -22.27 -0.42 6.44
N GLU A 167 -21.36 -0.58 5.49
CA GLU A 167 -21.69 -0.90 4.10
C GLU A 167 -21.99 -2.39 3.89
N SER A 168 -22.74 -2.67 2.82
CA SER A 168 -22.98 -4.03 2.33
C SER A 168 -21.76 -4.54 1.55
N VAL A 169 -21.14 -5.60 2.04
CA VAL A 169 -20.05 -6.32 1.35
C VAL A 169 -20.56 -7.67 0.87
N THR A 170 -20.29 -8.00 -0.39
CA THR A 170 -20.63 -9.28 -0.98
C THR A 170 -19.47 -10.26 -0.81
N VAL A 171 -19.76 -11.46 -0.34
CA VAL A 171 -18.81 -12.58 -0.20
C VAL A 171 -19.30 -13.72 -1.09
N GLN A 172 -18.54 -14.05 -2.13
CA GLN A 172 -18.76 -15.24 -2.94
C GLN A 172 -17.76 -16.32 -2.53
N ARG A 173 -18.27 -17.47 -2.09
CA ARG A 173 -17.47 -18.63 -1.65
C ARG A 173 -17.06 -19.48 -2.85
N GLN A 174 -16.09 -20.37 -2.64
CA GLN A 174 -15.51 -21.20 -3.70
C GLN A 174 -16.51 -22.16 -4.37
N ASP A 175 -17.63 -22.49 -3.70
CA ASP A 175 -18.74 -23.28 -4.25
C ASP A 175 -19.72 -22.46 -5.12
N GLY A 176 -19.48 -21.16 -5.28
CA GLY A 176 -20.34 -20.22 -5.99
C GLY A 176 -21.48 -19.63 -5.15
N SER A 177 -21.68 -20.10 -3.91
CA SER A 177 -22.64 -19.48 -3.00
C SER A 177 -22.22 -18.03 -2.70
N THR A 178 -23.20 -17.13 -2.63
CA THR A 178 -22.97 -15.69 -2.50
C THR A 178 -23.87 -15.13 -1.40
N GLU A 179 -23.27 -14.42 -0.45
CA GLU A 179 -23.95 -13.76 0.67
C GLU A 179 -23.61 -12.27 0.70
N ILE A 180 -24.52 -11.44 1.23
CA ILE A 180 -24.30 -10.01 1.47
C ILE A 180 -24.27 -9.80 2.97
N VAL A 181 -23.19 -9.20 3.47
CA VAL A 181 -22.88 -9.06 4.90
C VAL A 181 -22.64 -7.59 5.22
N THR A 182 -23.12 -7.17 6.38
CA THR A 182 -22.87 -5.86 7.01
C THR A 182 -22.42 -6.11 8.45
N GLY A 183 -21.63 -5.21 9.04
CA GLY A 183 -20.95 -5.46 10.30
C GLY A 183 -19.59 -6.10 10.07
N ASN A 184 -19.23 -7.12 10.86
CA ASN A 184 -17.97 -7.85 10.66
C ASN A 184 -18.09 -8.79 9.45
N ILE A 185 -17.14 -8.72 8.52
CA ILE A 185 -17.19 -9.44 7.24
C ILE A 185 -16.34 -10.71 7.33
N PRO A 186 -16.84 -11.89 6.94
CA PRO A 186 -16.05 -13.12 6.93
C PRO A 186 -15.12 -13.19 5.70
N TYR A 187 -13.90 -13.71 5.88
CA TYR A 187 -12.92 -13.91 4.81
C TYR A 187 -12.51 -15.39 4.68
N PRO A 188 -13.42 -16.30 4.29
CA PRO A 188 -13.08 -17.71 4.09
C PRO A 188 -12.12 -17.89 2.91
N VAL A 189 -11.16 -18.82 3.04
CA VAL A 189 -10.19 -19.15 1.98
C VAL A 189 -10.92 -19.63 0.72
N GLY A 190 -10.42 -19.21 -0.45
CA GLY A 190 -11.01 -19.46 -1.77
C GLY A 190 -12.16 -18.51 -2.14
N ALA A 191 -12.56 -17.58 -1.26
CA ALA A 191 -13.63 -16.63 -1.53
C ALA A 191 -13.15 -15.34 -2.22
N THR A 192 -14.06 -14.74 -3.00
CA THR A 192 -13.90 -13.39 -3.55
C THR A 192 -14.82 -12.45 -2.79
N VAL A 193 -14.27 -11.35 -2.29
CA VAL A 193 -14.96 -10.38 -1.42
C VAL A 193 -14.94 -9.01 -2.08
N TRP A 194 -16.09 -8.37 -2.24
CA TRP A 194 -16.19 -7.05 -2.88
C TRP A 194 -17.33 -6.17 -2.36
N MET A 195 -17.21 -4.87 -2.61
CA MET A 195 -18.25 -3.87 -2.43
C MET A 195 -18.28 -2.93 -3.64
N ASP A 196 -19.31 -2.07 -3.75
CA ASP A 196 -19.33 -1.05 -4.81
C ASP A 196 -18.13 -0.11 -4.63
N ARG A 197 -17.40 0.16 -5.74
CA ARG A 197 -16.24 1.05 -5.75
C ARG A 197 -16.60 2.47 -5.28
N ASN A 198 -17.81 2.93 -5.55
CA ASN A 198 -18.30 4.26 -5.17
C ASN A 198 -18.58 4.39 -3.66
N LEU A 199 -18.63 3.28 -2.93
CA LEU A 199 -18.73 3.26 -1.46
C LEU A 199 -17.36 3.19 -0.78
N VAL A 200 -16.27 2.97 -1.53
CA VAL A 200 -14.91 2.96 -1.00
C VAL A 200 -14.34 4.37 -1.05
N ASP A 201 -13.81 4.84 0.07
CA ASP A 201 -13.26 6.18 0.17
C ASP A 201 -11.98 6.31 -0.69
N SER A 202 -11.96 7.30 -1.58
CA SER A 202 -10.85 7.63 -2.47
C SER A 202 -9.88 8.68 -1.92
N ASP A 203 -10.22 9.39 -0.84
CA ASP A 203 -9.33 10.38 -0.23
C ASP A 203 -8.19 9.71 0.54
N ARG A 204 -6.95 9.94 0.11
CA ARG A 204 -5.73 9.43 0.76
C ARG A 204 -5.44 10.08 2.13
N HIS A 205 -6.15 11.12 2.53
CA HIS A 205 -5.97 11.78 3.83
C HIS A 205 -6.94 11.31 4.91
N SER A 206 -8.05 10.66 4.54
CA SER A 206 -9.05 10.11 5.46
C SER A 206 -8.59 8.77 6.07
N ALA A 207 -7.91 8.86 7.22
CA ALA A 207 -7.41 7.71 7.96
C ALA A 207 -8.53 6.76 8.41
N CYS A 208 -8.34 5.45 8.22
CA CYS A 208 -9.26 4.37 8.65
C CYS A 208 -10.72 4.49 8.15
N SER A 209 -10.92 5.13 6.99
CA SER A 209 -12.23 5.32 6.35
C SER A 209 -12.73 4.06 5.58
N VAL A 210 -13.88 4.17 4.91
CA VAL A 210 -14.60 3.03 4.30
C VAL A 210 -13.79 2.35 3.19
N GLY A 211 -13.71 1.01 3.26
CA GLY A 211 -13.11 0.17 2.21
C GLY A 211 -12.66 -1.21 2.69
N LEU A 212 -12.44 -2.14 1.74
CA LEU A 212 -11.77 -3.40 2.05
C LEU A 212 -10.28 -3.11 2.23
N HIS A 213 -9.84 -3.07 3.50
CA HIS A 213 -8.44 -2.82 3.83
C HIS A 213 -7.57 -4.04 3.54
N VAL A 214 -6.43 -3.82 2.88
CA VAL A 214 -5.33 -4.77 2.66
C VAL A 214 -4.01 -4.11 3.10
N GLY A 215 -3.24 -4.81 3.92
CA GLY A 215 -1.97 -4.34 4.48
C GLY A 215 -0.74 -4.98 3.83
N THR A 216 0.42 -4.36 4.03
CA THR A 216 1.71 -5.03 3.90
C THR A 216 1.88 -6.05 5.03
N PHE A 217 2.81 -7.01 4.90
CA PHE A 217 3.05 -8.05 5.91
C PHE A 217 3.26 -7.44 7.31
N SER A 218 4.19 -6.49 7.43
CA SER A 218 4.61 -5.89 8.70
C SER A 218 3.54 -5.03 9.40
N TYR A 219 2.51 -4.61 8.65
CA TYR A 219 1.29 -3.97 9.16
C TYR A 219 0.23 -4.99 9.56
N ALA A 220 -0.04 -5.97 8.68
CA ALA A 220 -1.08 -6.97 8.87
C ALA A 220 -0.77 -7.90 10.07
N GLU A 221 0.49 -8.29 10.25
CA GLU A 221 1.00 -9.07 11.40
C GLU A 221 0.59 -8.50 12.76
N LYS A 222 0.43 -7.18 12.86
CA LYS A 222 0.21 -6.44 14.12
C LYS A 222 -1.21 -5.91 14.28
N PHE A 223 -2.12 -6.23 13.34
CA PHE A 223 -3.46 -5.63 13.27
C PHE A 223 -4.56 -6.51 13.88
N SER A 224 -4.41 -7.84 13.89
CA SER A 224 -5.41 -8.76 14.44
C SER A 224 -4.83 -10.15 14.72
N GLU A 225 -5.68 -11.09 15.16
CA GLU A 225 -5.28 -12.41 15.68
C GLU A 225 -4.78 -13.40 14.62
N GLN A 226 -5.29 -13.27 13.38
CA GLN A 226 -4.95 -14.12 12.25
C GLN A 226 -4.67 -13.27 11.01
N MET A 227 -3.86 -13.80 10.09
CA MET A 227 -3.49 -13.14 8.84
C MET A 227 -3.79 -14.07 7.65
N LEU A 228 -4.24 -13.50 6.54
CA LEU A 228 -4.60 -14.18 5.30
C LEU A 228 -3.79 -13.60 4.15
N VAL A 229 -3.42 -14.43 3.20
CA VAL A 229 -2.87 -14.00 1.91
C VAL A 229 -4.04 -13.62 0.99
N VAL A 230 -4.01 -12.41 0.44
CA VAL A 230 -5.04 -11.94 -0.51
C VAL A 230 -4.43 -11.53 -1.84
N LEU A 231 -5.15 -11.78 -2.93
CA LEU A 231 -4.83 -11.30 -4.27
C LEU A 231 -5.75 -10.12 -4.60
N VAL A 232 -5.18 -9.07 -5.19
CA VAL A 232 -5.85 -7.83 -5.58
C VAL A 232 -5.50 -7.52 -7.03
N ASP A 233 -6.50 -7.27 -7.87
CA ASP A 233 -6.26 -6.69 -9.20
C ASP A 233 -5.94 -5.19 -9.00
N PRO A 234 -4.85 -4.63 -9.57
CA PRO A 234 -4.56 -3.20 -9.46
C PRO A 234 -5.68 -2.27 -9.98
N ALA A 235 -6.61 -2.77 -10.79
CA ALA A 235 -7.85 -2.04 -11.12
C ALA A 235 -8.78 -1.84 -9.91
N ASP A 236 -8.81 -2.78 -8.96
CA ASP A 236 -9.71 -2.77 -7.80
C ASP A 236 -9.17 -1.96 -6.62
N VAL A 237 -7.92 -1.49 -6.68
CA VAL A 237 -7.38 -0.51 -5.72
C VAL A 237 -8.10 0.82 -5.88
N VAL A 238 -8.48 1.46 -4.78
CA VAL A 238 -9.23 2.74 -4.77
C VAL A 238 -8.36 3.86 -4.22
N SER A 239 -7.70 3.66 -3.08
CA SER A 239 -6.76 4.64 -2.51
C SER A 239 -5.67 3.98 -1.67
N VAL A 240 -4.51 4.64 -1.58
CA VAL A 240 -3.47 4.34 -0.59
C VAL A 240 -3.40 5.50 0.41
N PRO A 241 -3.99 5.34 1.61
CA PRO A 241 -3.86 6.32 2.68
C PRO A 241 -2.40 6.71 2.99
N VAL A 242 -2.20 7.98 3.33
CA VAL A 242 -0.90 8.53 3.74
C VAL A 242 -0.54 8.13 5.17
N ASP A 243 -1.54 7.86 6.02
CA ASP A 243 -1.33 7.33 7.36
C ASP A 243 -0.69 5.94 7.34
N HIS A 244 0.26 5.73 8.26
CA HIS A 244 1.12 4.54 8.36
C HIS A 244 2.04 4.30 7.14
N ASN A 245 2.64 5.35 6.54
CA ASN A 245 3.73 5.19 5.56
C ASN A 245 3.33 4.27 4.37
N ALA A 246 2.15 4.51 3.80
CA ALA A 246 1.56 3.71 2.73
C ALA A 246 1.41 2.20 2.99
N GLN A 247 1.48 1.73 4.25
CA GLN A 247 1.45 0.28 4.56
C GLN A 247 0.06 -0.38 4.45
N LYS A 248 -1.00 0.37 4.11
CA LYS A 248 -2.34 -0.17 3.85
C LYS A 248 -2.98 0.51 2.63
N MET A 249 -3.80 -0.24 1.91
CA MET A 249 -4.60 0.24 0.79
C MET A 249 -6.09 -0.09 0.99
N ARG A 250 -6.97 0.75 0.46
CA ARG A 250 -8.41 0.52 0.36
C ARG A 250 -8.72 -0.02 -1.04
N VAL A 251 -9.37 -1.18 -1.11
CA VAL A 251 -9.76 -1.83 -2.37
C VAL A 251 -11.27 -2.05 -2.42
N CYS A 252 -11.85 -2.13 -3.61
CA CYS A 252 -13.26 -2.49 -3.79
C CYS A 252 -13.48 -4.00 -3.96
N ARG A 253 -12.44 -4.78 -4.32
CA ARG A 253 -12.48 -6.24 -4.43
C ARG A 253 -11.13 -6.88 -4.07
N LEU A 254 -11.18 -8.07 -3.47
CA LEU A 254 -10.03 -8.96 -3.27
C LEU A 254 -10.44 -10.44 -3.36
N HIS A 255 -9.45 -11.32 -3.50
CA HIS A 255 -9.62 -12.77 -3.40
C HIS A 255 -8.77 -13.34 -2.26
N VAL A 256 -9.34 -14.20 -1.42
CA VAL A 256 -8.66 -14.81 -0.26
C VAL A 256 -7.95 -16.08 -0.69
N ALA A 257 -6.64 -16.00 -0.93
CA ALA A 257 -5.87 -17.11 -1.49
C ALA A 257 -5.51 -18.19 -0.45
N ALA A 258 -5.13 -17.80 0.77
CA ALA A 258 -4.70 -18.72 1.81
C ALA A 258 -4.82 -18.12 3.22
N LEU A 259 -4.82 -18.99 4.24
CA LEU A 259 -4.40 -18.63 5.60
C LEU A 259 -2.88 -18.39 5.59
N HIS A 260 -2.39 -17.47 6.42
CA HIS A 260 -0.96 -17.23 6.62
C HIS A 260 -0.51 -17.83 7.95
N ASP A 261 0.37 -18.83 7.91
CA ASP A 261 0.77 -19.66 9.06
C ASP A 261 2.28 -19.67 9.36
N GLY A 262 3.06 -18.78 8.72
CA GLY A 262 4.52 -18.69 8.90
C GLY A 262 5.11 -17.28 8.71
N GLU A 263 6.33 -17.24 8.18
CA GLU A 263 7.09 -16.00 7.85
C GLU A 263 6.60 -15.34 6.55
N GLN A 264 7.04 -14.10 6.28
CA GLN A 264 6.76 -13.41 5.02
C GLN A 264 7.28 -14.22 3.81
N ILE A 265 6.48 -14.23 2.74
CA ILE A 265 6.71 -14.99 1.50
C ILE A 265 7.84 -14.33 0.65
N THR A 266 8.68 -15.11 -0.08
CA THR A 266 10.08 -14.70 -0.47
C THR A 266 10.72 -15.15 -1.84
N GLY A 267 10.08 -15.09 -3.03
CA GLY A 267 10.73 -15.30 -4.38
C GLY A 267 10.04 -14.52 -5.54
N THR A 268 10.65 -13.98 -6.61
CA THR A 268 9.93 -12.89 -7.36
C THR A 268 8.64 -13.19 -8.12
N VAL A 269 8.32 -14.44 -8.49
CA VAL A 269 7.13 -14.76 -9.33
C VAL A 269 6.32 -15.95 -8.79
N ILE A 270 5.01 -15.75 -8.61
CA ILE A 270 4.05 -16.84 -8.34
C ILE A 270 3.63 -17.55 -9.63
N GLU A 271 4.19 -18.75 -9.87
CA GLU A 271 3.39 -19.86 -10.43
C GLU A 271 2.64 -20.58 -9.29
N HIS A 272 3.37 -20.88 -8.21
CA HIS A 272 2.87 -21.14 -6.86
C HIS A 272 3.62 -20.22 -5.89
N ILE A 273 3.08 -19.99 -4.70
CA ILE A 273 3.35 -18.76 -3.95
C ILE A 273 4.84 -18.55 -3.61
N ARG A 274 5.45 -17.62 -4.35
CA ARG A 274 6.74 -16.96 -4.13
C ARG A 274 6.54 -15.47 -4.42
N THR A 275 6.95 -14.60 -3.50
CA THR A 275 6.94 -13.13 -3.67
C THR A 275 8.25 -12.53 -3.13
N ILE A 276 9.12 -11.78 -3.84
CA ILE A 276 10.27 -11.13 -3.15
C ILE A 276 9.85 -9.76 -2.61
N PRO A 277 9.91 -9.56 -1.28
CA PRO A 277 9.85 -8.24 -0.69
C PRO A 277 11.15 -7.47 -0.95
N ASP A 278 10.99 -6.24 -1.40
CA ASP A 278 12.06 -5.29 -1.71
C ASP A 278 12.48 -4.54 -0.43
N PHE A 279 13.09 -5.25 0.52
CA PHE A 279 13.35 -4.73 1.87
C PHE A 279 14.18 -3.44 1.90
N GLU A 280 15.11 -3.25 0.95
CA GLU A 280 15.90 -2.02 0.82
C GLU A 280 15.00 -0.83 0.43
N ALA A 281 14.10 -1.01 -0.55
CA ALA A 281 13.16 0.01 -0.96
C ALA A 281 12.13 0.35 0.15
N VAL A 282 11.69 -0.65 0.94
CA VAL A 282 10.84 -0.42 2.13
C VAL A 282 11.56 0.49 3.14
N GLU A 283 12.82 0.20 3.44
CA GLU A 283 13.61 0.97 4.41
C GLU A 283 13.90 2.39 3.92
N GLU A 284 14.19 2.59 2.63
CA GLU A 284 14.38 3.92 2.04
C GLU A 284 13.08 4.74 2.03
N TYR A 285 11.94 4.14 1.67
CA TYR A 285 10.66 4.85 1.70
C TYR A 285 10.29 5.30 3.13
N GLY A 286 10.51 4.45 4.14
CA GLY A 286 10.27 4.80 5.55
C GLY A 286 11.18 5.89 6.12
N LYS A 287 12.32 6.20 5.47
CA LYS A 287 13.23 7.28 5.89
C LYS A 287 12.79 8.67 5.41
N ARG A 288 11.92 8.76 4.40
CA ARG A 288 11.48 10.04 3.80
C ARG A 288 10.78 10.95 4.82
N PRO A 289 11.06 12.27 4.86
CA PRO A 289 10.44 13.18 5.83
C PRO A 289 8.91 13.24 5.74
N GLU A 290 8.37 13.10 4.53
CA GLU A 290 6.92 13.20 4.22
C GLU A 290 6.14 12.00 4.77
N ASN A 291 6.83 10.86 4.90
CA ASN A 291 6.29 9.57 5.34
C ASN A 291 6.35 9.37 6.85
N LYS A 292 7.03 10.25 7.59
CA LYS A 292 7.02 10.20 9.06
C LYS A 292 5.59 10.47 9.55
N PRO A 293 5.07 9.70 10.52
CA PRO A 293 3.75 9.97 11.06
C PRO A 293 3.72 11.40 11.59
N ARG A 294 2.79 12.21 11.07
CA ARG A 294 2.55 13.55 11.62
C ARG A 294 2.23 13.39 13.10
N PRO A 295 2.81 14.20 14.01
CA PRO A 295 2.49 14.09 15.42
C PRO A 295 0.99 14.34 15.59
N THR A 296 0.26 13.29 15.93
CA THR A 296 -1.11 13.41 16.44
C THR A 296 -1.07 14.31 17.65
N PHE A 297 -1.88 15.37 17.67
CA PHE A 297 -1.95 16.29 18.80
C PHE A 297 -2.71 15.59 19.94
N SER A 298 -2.02 14.66 20.61
CA SER A 298 -2.51 14.01 21.81
C SER A 298 -2.66 15.07 22.88
N VAL A 299 -3.91 15.41 23.22
CA VAL A 299 -4.19 16.12 24.46
C VAL A 299 -3.89 15.15 25.59
N THR A 300 -2.66 15.19 26.08
CA THR A 300 -2.24 14.46 27.27
C THR A 300 -2.98 15.07 28.45
N MET A 301 -4.13 14.49 28.78
CA MET A 301 -4.75 14.68 30.09
C MET A 301 -3.82 14.02 31.11
N SER A 302 -2.93 14.82 31.69
CA SER A 302 -2.16 14.43 32.85
C SER A 302 -3.11 14.25 34.03
N PHE A 303 -3.59 13.03 34.22
CA PHE A 303 -4.00 12.58 35.53
C PHE A 303 -2.73 12.54 36.38
N GLU A 304 -2.60 13.51 37.29
CA GLU A 304 -1.54 13.51 38.28
C GLU A 304 -1.87 12.43 39.30
N GLU A 305 -1.04 11.37 39.35
CA GLU A 305 -1.03 10.45 40.48
C GLU A 305 -0.56 11.26 41.71
N HIS A 306 -1.43 11.34 42.72
CA HIS A 306 -1.09 11.85 44.05
C HIS A 306 -1.16 10.66 45.01
N ASP A 307 0.00 10.02 45.20
CA ASP A 307 0.28 9.29 46.42
C ASP A 307 0.71 10.33 47.47
N ASP A 308 -0.02 10.44 48.57
CA ASP A 308 0.47 10.94 49.86
C ASP A 308 -0.39 10.25 50.94
N ASP A 309 0.27 9.61 51.90
CA ASP A 309 -0.34 8.82 52.99
C ASP A 309 -0.66 9.70 54.23
N ASP A 310 -0.97 9.03 55.35
CA ASP A 310 -0.97 9.49 56.75
C ASP A 310 -2.23 10.21 57.32
N ASP A 311 -2.97 9.39 58.07
CA ASP A 311 -3.37 9.58 59.49
C ASP A 311 -4.63 10.40 59.92
N ASP A 312 -5.56 9.60 60.48
CA ASP A 312 -6.14 9.69 61.84
C ASP A 312 -7.44 10.49 62.19
N ASP A 313 -8.02 10.00 63.31
CA ASP A 313 -9.06 10.53 64.22
C ASP A 313 -10.55 10.59 63.78
N ASP A 314 -11.22 9.45 63.97
CA ASP A 314 -12.28 9.21 65.00
C ASP A 314 -13.74 9.74 64.90
N ASP A 315 -14.57 9.04 65.70
CA ASP A 315 -15.88 9.33 66.30
C ASP A 315 -17.19 9.42 65.43
N ASP A 316 -17.89 8.28 65.45
CA ASP A 316 -19.24 8.08 66.01
C ASP A 316 -20.56 8.50 65.32
N ASP A 317 -21.48 7.52 65.39
CA ASP A 317 -22.91 7.56 65.70
C ASP A 317 -24.01 8.11 64.74
N ASP A 318 -24.95 7.18 64.51
CA ASP A 318 -26.40 7.30 64.63
C ASP A 318 -27.29 8.02 63.58
N ASP A 319 -28.08 7.15 62.94
CA ASP A 319 -29.55 7.14 62.93
C ASP A 319 -30.41 8.05 62.00
N GLN A 320 -31.11 7.31 61.13
CA GLN A 320 -32.57 7.25 60.99
C GLN A 320 -33.39 8.41 60.37
N GLN A 321 -34.24 7.96 59.43
CA GLN A 321 -35.64 8.35 59.20
C GLN A 321 -35.96 9.72 58.55
N ASP A 322 -36.79 9.62 57.52
CA ASP A 322 -38.06 10.36 57.31
C ASP A 322 -38.00 11.92 57.15
N ASP A 323 -38.93 12.60 56.46
CA ASP A 323 -40.09 12.15 55.69
C ASP A 323 -40.51 13.19 54.62
N GLN A 324 -41.29 12.71 53.63
CA GLN A 324 -42.43 13.37 52.94
C GLN A 324 -42.46 14.87 52.52
N HIS A 325 -43.19 15.08 51.40
CA HIS A 325 -43.95 16.29 51.03
C HIS A 325 -43.14 17.55 50.54
N ARG A 326 -43.63 18.37 49.59
CA ARG A 326 -44.97 18.44 48.94
C ARG A 326 -44.98 19.04 47.52
N ASP A 327 -46.08 18.78 46.82
CA ASP A 327 -46.79 19.53 45.74
C ASP A 327 -46.43 21.04 45.59
N GLU A 328 -46.60 21.74 44.45
CA GLU A 328 -47.59 21.53 43.38
C GLU A 328 -47.27 22.28 42.05
N GLN A 329 -47.65 21.68 40.91
CA GLN A 329 -48.05 22.22 39.58
C GLN A 329 -47.61 23.62 39.06
N VAL A 330 -47.26 23.69 37.75
CA VAL A 330 -48.00 24.44 36.70
C VAL A 330 -47.59 23.94 35.30
N GLU A 331 -48.47 24.10 34.30
CA GLU A 331 -48.41 23.56 32.93
C GLU A 331 -47.58 24.41 31.94
N GLY A 332 -47.20 23.86 30.78
CA GLY A 332 -46.53 24.62 29.70
C GLY A 332 -45.94 23.77 28.56
N ASP A 333 -46.68 23.67 27.45
CA ASP A 333 -46.43 22.81 26.28
C ASP A 333 -45.22 23.16 25.37
N GLU A 334 -44.90 22.19 24.48
CA GLU A 334 -44.39 22.32 23.10
C GLU A 334 -42.95 22.85 22.78
N ASP A 335 -42.12 21.88 22.38
CA ASP A 335 -41.33 21.82 21.12
C ASP A 335 -40.07 22.69 20.81
N GLU A 336 -39.37 22.18 19.77
CA GLU A 336 -38.32 22.78 18.92
C GLU A 336 -36.89 23.02 19.49
N ILE A 337 -35.97 22.09 19.14
CA ILE A 337 -34.52 22.23 19.34
C ILE A 337 -33.92 23.10 18.22
N ALA A 338 -33.61 24.36 18.53
CA ALA A 338 -32.85 25.25 17.65
C ALA A 338 -31.38 25.38 18.11
N VAL A 339 -30.43 25.02 17.24
CA VAL A 339 -28.98 25.18 17.49
C VAL A 339 -28.47 26.44 16.78
N PRO A 340 -28.03 27.49 17.50
CA PRO A 340 -27.49 28.70 16.89
C PRO A 340 -26.03 28.51 16.44
N LEU A 341 -25.70 29.04 15.25
CA LEU A 341 -24.33 29.12 14.74
C LEU A 341 -23.53 30.22 15.46
N GLY A 342 -22.27 29.92 15.79
CA GLY A 342 -21.37 30.80 16.57
C GLY A 342 -20.03 31.06 15.88
N GLU A 343 -20.02 32.08 15.02
CA GLU A 343 -18.93 32.92 14.51
C GLU A 343 -17.45 32.62 14.89
N THR A 344 -16.60 32.47 13.86
CA THR A 344 -15.13 32.49 13.96
C THR A 344 -14.57 33.92 14.08
N PRO A 345 -13.67 34.23 15.04
CA PRO A 345 -12.98 35.53 15.08
C PRO A 345 -11.77 35.59 14.13
N CYS A 346 -11.78 36.55 13.21
CA CYS A 346 -10.59 36.90 12.42
C CYS A 346 -9.57 37.71 13.24
N VAL A 347 -8.28 37.37 13.18
CA VAL A 347 -7.18 38.21 13.71
C VAL A 347 -6.12 38.42 12.62
N SER A 348 -5.60 39.65 12.52
CA SER A 348 -4.88 40.16 11.35
C SER A 348 -3.36 40.13 11.50
N GLY A 349 -2.69 39.64 10.45
CA GLY A 349 -1.26 39.29 10.48
C GLY A 349 -0.22 40.41 10.43
N ARG A 350 1.03 39.99 10.23
CA ARG A 350 2.16 40.83 9.81
C ARG A 350 3.23 39.98 9.12
N TRP A 351 3.67 40.43 7.95
CA TRP A 351 4.87 39.95 7.27
C TRP A 351 6.02 40.95 7.44
N PRO A 352 7.27 40.47 7.55
CA PRO A 352 8.43 41.18 7.01
C PRO A 352 9.04 40.43 5.81
N ARG A 353 9.83 41.19 5.03
CA ARG A 353 10.45 40.82 3.76
C ARG A 353 11.57 39.80 3.89
#